data_AF-A0A8C7WYI8-F1
#
_entry.id   AF-A0A8C7WYI8-F1
#
_cell.length_a   1.000
_cell.length_b   1.000
_cell.length_c   1.000
_cell.angle_alpha   90.00
_cell.angle_beta   90.00
_cell.angle_gamma   90.00
#
_symmetry.space_group_name_H-M   'P 1'
#
loop_
_entity.id
_entity.type
_entity.pdbx_description
1 polymer ?
#
loop_
_entity_poly.entity_id
_entity_poly.type
_entity_poly.pdbx_seq_one_letter_code
_entity_poly.pdbx_strand_id
1 'polypeptide(L)'
;DMRKVGGELGWLTLPLKEPGVSECCVCFQTLNGSQFYTYSVCNVEEREQDNWLRTTFIQRGASVSRVFVEIQFLVRDCNSFDGGSLTCKETFNLFMSESDADVGMTFRKGHFLSLNTLHALSGTTGPKRRP
;
A
#
# COMPACT_ATOMS: atom_id res chain seq x y z
N ASP A 1 8.34 -11.79 -3.73
CA ASP A 1 8.82 -11.22 -2.46
C ASP A 1 9.44 -9.87 -2.77
N MET A 2 8.83 -8.78 -2.27
CA MET A 2 9.28 -7.41 -2.55
C MET A 2 10.71 -7.15 -2.06
N ARG A 3 11.12 -7.79 -0.95
CA ARG A 3 12.46 -7.59 -0.36
C ARG A 3 13.59 -8.15 -1.22
N LYS A 4 13.28 -9.04 -2.17
CA LYS A 4 14.26 -9.70 -3.04
C LYS A 4 14.49 -8.96 -4.36
N VAL A 5 13.68 -7.95 -4.69
CA VAL A 5 13.76 -7.26 -5.99
C VAL A 5 14.98 -6.33 -6.07
N GLY A 6 15.42 -5.75 -4.94
CA GLY A 6 16.63 -4.91 -4.89
C GLY A 6 16.55 -3.61 -5.70
N GLY A 7 15.36 -3.23 -6.17
CA GLY A 7 15.11 -2.07 -7.04
C GLY A 7 13.63 -1.65 -7.02
N GLU A 8 13.29 -0.61 -7.78
CA GLU A 8 11.92 -0.12 -7.90
C GLU A 8 10.97 -1.23 -8.38
N LEU A 9 9.80 -1.34 -7.73
CA LEU A 9 8.88 -2.47 -7.91
C LEU A 9 7.95 -2.32 -9.13
N GLY A 10 7.89 -1.13 -9.73
CA GLY A 10 7.04 -0.82 -10.88
C GLY A 10 5.54 -0.91 -10.60
N TRP A 11 5.12 -0.81 -9.33
CA TRP A 11 3.71 -0.83 -8.97
C TRP A 11 3.04 0.49 -9.36
N LEU A 12 1.78 0.39 -9.77
CA LEU A 12 0.98 1.51 -10.23
C LEU A 12 0.31 2.19 -9.04
N THR A 13 0.54 3.49 -8.88
CA THR A 13 -0.16 4.35 -7.93
C THR A 13 -1.28 5.11 -8.64
N LEU A 14 -2.45 5.23 -8.01
CA LEU A 14 -3.52 6.10 -8.48
C LEU A 14 -4.06 6.98 -7.34
N PRO A 15 -4.41 8.25 -7.60
CA PRO A 15 -4.29 8.93 -8.90
C PRO A 15 -2.83 9.11 -9.36
N LEU A 16 -2.60 8.99 -10.67
CA LEU A 16 -1.30 9.28 -11.27
C LEU A 16 -1.11 10.80 -11.21
N LYS A 17 -0.38 11.30 -10.22
CA LYS A 17 -0.03 12.72 -10.09
C LYS A 17 1.41 12.95 -10.52
N GLU A 18 1.71 14.18 -10.96
CA GLU A 18 3.02 14.59 -11.46
C GLU A 18 4.15 14.34 -10.43
N PRO A 19 5.41 14.12 -10.88
CA PRO A 19 6.56 13.97 -9.99
C PRO A 19 6.67 15.18 -9.05
N GLY A 20 6.59 14.95 -7.74
CA GLY A 20 6.62 15.99 -6.71
C GLY A 20 5.30 16.27 -5.99
N VAL A 21 4.19 15.69 -6.46
CA VAL A 21 2.86 15.75 -5.81
C VAL A 21 2.36 14.32 -5.49
N SER A 22 3.28 13.43 -5.12
CA SER A 22 2.97 12.05 -4.75
C SER A 22 2.54 11.99 -3.28
N GLU A 23 1.23 12.08 -3.07
CA GLU A 23 0.59 11.75 -1.80
C GLU A 23 0.82 10.28 -1.40
N CYS A 24 0.92 9.38 -2.39
CA CYS A 24 1.52 8.07 -2.21
C CYS A 24 2.97 8.08 -2.72
N CYS A 25 3.93 8.08 -1.80
CA CYS A 25 5.35 8.16 -2.13
C CYS A 25 6.03 6.79 -2.00
N VAL A 26 6.94 6.53 -2.94
CA VAL A 26 7.86 5.39 -2.87
C VAL A 26 9.01 5.80 -1.97
N CYS A 27 9.08 5.22 -0.78
CA CYS A 27 10.15 5.48 0.17
C CYS A 27 11.16 4.34 0.15
N PHE A 28 12.43 4.72 0.05
CA PHE A 28 13.54 3.81 0.26
C PHE A 28 13.89 3.74 1.75
N GLN A 29 13.98 2.52 2.30
CA GLN A 29 14.32 2.29 3.69
C GLN A 29 15.42 1.23 3.84
N THR A 30 16.22 1.36 4.89
CA THR A 30 17.24 0.38 5.28
C THR A 30 16.86 -0.17 6.65
N LEU A 31 16.64 -1.49 6.73
CA LEU A 31 16.32 -2.22 7.96
C LEU A 31 17.33 -3.35 8.08
N ASN A 32 18.02 -3.42 9.22
CA ASN A 32 18.99 -4.48 9.52
C ASN A 32 20.03 -4.70 8.39
N GLY A 33 20.50 -3.62 7.77
CA GLY A 33 21.47 -3.66 6.67
C GLY A 33 20.89 -4.07 5.31
N SER A 34 19.60 -4.42 5.23
CA SER A 34 18.90 -4.72 3.98
C SER A 34 18.14 -3.50 3.48
N GLN A 35 18.26 -3.20 2.19
CA GLN A 35 17.57 -2.12 1.51
C GLN A 35 16.23 -2.62 0.94
N PHE A 36 15.16 -1.87 1.13
CA PHE A 36 13.85 -2.23 0.59
C PHE A 36 13.01 -0.98 0.28
N TYR A 37 12.13 -1.14 -0.68
CA TYR A 37 11.19 -0.11 -1.12
C TYR A 37 9.85 -0.30 -0.38
N THR A 38 9.30 0.81 0.08
CA THR A 38 8.01 0.89 0.76
C THR A 38 7.12 1.88 0.02
N TYR A 39 5.82 1.63 0.05
CA TYR A 39 4.80 2.58 -0.41
C TYR A 39 4.12 3.16 0.82
N SER A 40 4.03 4.48 0.90
CA SER A 40 3.40 5.16 2.03
C SER A 40 2.44 6.24 1.55
N VAL A 41 1.39 6.50 2.33
CA VAL A 41 0.40 7.57 2.10
C VAL A 41 0.00 8.16 3.45
N CYS A 42 -0.13 9.48 3.56
CA CYS A 42 -0.39 10.16 4.85
C CYS A 42 -1.25 11.44 4.70
N ASN A 43 -2.31 11.39 3.90
CA ASN A 43 -3.21 12.52 3.65
C ASN A 43 -4.31 12.61 4.72
N VAL A 44 -3.91 12.74 5.98
CA VAL A 44 -4.86 12.63 7.11
C VAL A 44 -5.79 13.83 7.25
N GLU A 45 -5.49 14.98 6.63
CA GLU A 45 -6.32 16.19 6.67
C GLU A 45 -7.39 16.23 5.57
N GLU A 46 -7.27 15.36 4.56
CA GLU A 46 -8.16 15.36 3.40
C GLU A 46 -9.34 14.39 3.59
N ARG A 47 -10.52 14.81 3.12
CA ARG A 47 -11.72 13.96 3.10
C ARG A 47 -11.74 13.10 1.84
N GLU A 48 -12.55 12.03 1.89
CA GLU A 48 -12.88 11.20 0.73
C GLU A 48 -11.67 10.66 -0.06
N GLN A 49 -10.63 10.30 0.68
CA GLN A 49 -9.42 9.72 0.10
C GLN A 49 -9.69 8.40 -0.63
N ASP A 50 -9.15 8.29 -1.85
CA ASP A 50 -9.37 7.17 -2.76
C ASP A 50 -8.06 6.79 -3.49
N ASN A 51 -7.03 6.57 -2.68
CA ASN A 51 -5.67 6.23 -3.10
C ASN A 51 -5.55 4.72 -3.36
N TRP A 52 -5.04 4.35 -4.53
CA TRP A 52 -4.82 2.96 -4.92
C TRP A 52 -3.35 2.68 -5.16
N LEU A 53 -2.92 1.50 -4.72
CA LEU A 53 -1.65 0.91 -5.05
C LEU A 53 -1.92 -0.47 -5.64
N ARG A 54 -1.48 -0.68 -6.88
CA ARG A 54 -1.67 -1.94 -7.60
C ARG A 54 -0.32 -2.53 -7.99
N THR A 55 -0.12 -3.80 -7.64
CA THR A 55 1.07 -4.54 -8.08
C THR A 55 1.16 -4.64 -9.60
N THR A 56 2.33 -5.07 -10.09
CA THR A 56 2.44 -5.62 -11.45
C THR A 56 1.69 -6.95 -11.54
N PHE A 57 1.52 -7.45 -12.77
CA PHE A 57 0.87 -8.74 -13.01
C PHE A 57 1.66 -9.89 -12.37
N ILE A 58 0.97 -10.72 -11.59
CA ILE A 58 1.55 -11.87 -10.93
C ILE A 58 1.12 -13.13 -11.69
N GLN A 59 2.01 -13.68 -12.50
CA GLN A 59 1.75 -14.92 -13.24
C GLN A 59 1.60 -16.09 -12.26
N ARG A 60 0.38 -16.65 -12.16
CA ARG A 60 0.16 -17.91 -11.44
C ARG A 60 0.53 -19.10 -12.33
N GLY A 61 1.07 -20.16 -11.72
CA GLY A 61 1.27 -21.44 -12.40
C GLY A 61 -0.06 -22.11 -12.73
N ALA A 62 -0.12 -22.85 -13.84
CA ALA A 62 -1.35 -23.47 -14.34
C ALA A 62 -2.03 -24.41 -13.33
N SER A 63 -1.25 -25.06 -12.46
CA SER A 63 -1.74 -25.98 -11.41
C SER A 63 -2.01 -25.32 -10.06
N VAL A 64 -1.86 -24.00 -9.94
CA VAL A 64 -2.05 -23.26 -8.68
C VAL A 64 -3.51 -22.83 -8.54
N SER A 65 -4.16 -23.30 -7.48
CA SER A 65 -5.56 -22.98 -7.14
C SER A 65 -5.71 -22.05 -5.93
N ARG A 66 -4.63 -21.78 -5.20
CA ARG A 66 -4.62 -20.91 -4.02
C ARG A 66 -3.33 -20.11 -3.95
N VAL A 67 -3.46 -18.84 -3.57
CA VAL A 67 -2.34 -17.91 -3.37
C VAL A 67 -2.46 -17.32 -1.97
N PHE A 68 -1.34 -17.27 -1.26
CA PHE A 68 -1.24 -16.62 0.04
C PHE A 68 -0.50 -15.30 -0.10
N VAL A 69 -1.02 -14.25 0.52
CA VAL A 69 -0.43 -12.91 0.51
C VAL A 69 -0.07 -12.53 1.94
N GLU A 70 1.22 -12.31 2.18
CA GLU A 70 1.73 -11.75 3.43
C GLU A 70 2.02 -10.26 3.22
N ILE A 71 1.44 -9.41 4.07
CA ILE A 71 1.66 -7.96 4.05
C ILE A 71 2.21 -7.55 5.40
N GLN A 72 3.38 -6.91 5.37
CA GLN A 72 3.98 -6.26 6.53
C GLN A 72 3.82 -4.75 6.34
N PHE A 73 3.17 -4.10 7.28
CA PHE A 73 2.86 -2.67 7.18
C PHE A 73 2.95 -2.00 8.55
N LEU A 74 3.09 -0.68 8.52
CA LEU A 74 3.08 0.18 9.70
C LEU A 74 1.96 1.21 9.54
N VAL A 75 1.25 1.46 10.63
CA VAL A 75 0.19 2.47 10.69
C VAL A 75 0.52 3.42 11.83
N ARG A 76 0.29 4.72 11.60
CA ARG A 76 0.41 5.76 12.62
C ARG A 76 -0.94 5.94 13.31
N ASP A 77 -0.93 5.97 14.64
CA ASP A 77 -2.11 6.21 15.48
C ASP A 77 -2.72 7.58 15.14
N CYS A 78 -4.02 7.64 14.82
CA CYS A 78 -4.72 8.87 14.47
C CYS A 78 -4.74 9.88 15.63
N ASN A 79 -4.65 9.41 16.88
CA ASN A 79 -4.55 10.27 18.07
C ASN A 79 -3.14 10.85 18.26
N SER A 80 -2.17 10.45 17.43
CA SER A 80 -0.80 11.01 17.46
C SER A 80 -0.63 12.25 16.58
N PHE A 81 -1.69 12.71 15.90
CA PHE A 81 -1.71 13.99 15.20
C PHE A 81 -2.21 15.09 16.14
N ASP A 82 -1.67 16.31 15.99
CA ASP A 82 -2.04 17.44 16.83
C ASP A 82 -3.53 17.75 16.67
N GLY A 83 -4.27 17.72 17.79
CA GLY A 83 -5.72 17.93 17.80
C GLY A 83 -6.57 16.70 17.41
N GLY A 84 -5.94 15.58 17.02
CA GLY A 84 -6.62 14.36 16.59
C GLY A 84 -7.31 14.53 15.24
N SER A 85 -6.82 13.84 14.21
CA SER A 85 -7.43 13.95 12.88
C SER A 85 -8.77 13.20 12.83
N LEU A 86 -9.84 13.93 12.53
CA LEU A 86 -11.21 13.39 12.38
C LEU A 86 -11.43 12.62 11.08
N THR A 87 -10.52 12.78 10.12
CA THR A 87 -10.57 12.16 8.78
C THR A 87 -9.57 11.02 8.62
N CYS A 88 -8.65 10.88 9.58
CA CYS A 88 -7.66 9.82 9.62
C CYS A 88 -8.30 8.43 9.73
N LYS A 89 -7.69 7.46 9.04
CA LYS A 89 -8.04 6.05 9.11
C LYS A 89 -6.79 5.21 9.36
N GLU A 90 -6.91 4.22 10.23
CA GLU A 90 -5.84 3.29 10.61
C GLU A 90 -5.94 1.95 9.87
N THR A 91 -6.70 1.95 8.77
CA THR A 91 -7.07 0.76 8.02
C THR A 91 -6.92 0.98 6.52
N PHE A 92 -6.60 -0.06 5.78
CA PHE A 92 -6.65 -0.05 4.32
C PHE A 92 -7.36 -1.29 3.78
N ASN A 93 -7.86 -1.21 2.55
CA ASN A 93 -8.57 -2.31 1.92
C ASN A 93 -7.64 -3.08 0.98
N LEU A 94 -7.70 -4.41 1.06
CA LEU A 94 -7.02 -5.31 0.16
C LEU A 94 -8.00 -5.80 -0.92
N PHE A 95 -7.55 -5.75 -2.16
CA PHE A 95 -8.34 -6.15 -3.32
C PHE A 95 -7.57 -7.13 -4.20
N MET A 96 -8.30 -7.84 -5.04
CA MET A 96 -7.74 -8.78 -6.02
C MET A 96 -8.51 -8.71 -7.34
N SER A 97 -7.80 -8.91 -8.45
CA SER A 97 -8.36 -8.99 -9.78
C SER A 97 -7.63 -10.10 -10.54
N GLU A 98 -8.39 -11.00 -11.16
CA GLU A 98 -7.86 -12.06 -12.00
C GLU A 98 -7.91 -11.62 -13.47
N SER A 99 -6.85 -11.96 -14.21
CA SER A 99 -6.74 -11.70 -15.64
C SER A 99 -5.91 -12.79 -16.30
N ASP A 100 -6.27 -13.17 -17.53
CA ASP A 100 -5.52 -14.14 -18.33
C ASP A 100 -4.30 -13.52 -19.03
N ALA A 101 -4.14 -12.19 -18.95
CA ALA A 101 -3.02 -11.45 -19.52
C ALA A 101 -2.61 -10.23 -18.66
N ASP A 102 -1.37 -9.78 -18.85
CA ASP A 102 -0.89 -8.52 -18.28
C ASP A 102 -1.60 -7.33 -18.96
N VAL A 103 -2.36 -6.57 -18.17
CA VAL A 103 -3.11 -5.39 -18.62
C VAL A 103 -2.30 -4.10 -18.60
N GLY A 104 -1.00 -4.18 -18.29
CA GLY A 104 -0.07 -3.06 -18.25
C GLY A 104 -0.56 -1.97 -17.30
N MET A 105 -0.51 -0.71 -17.73
CA MET A 105 -0.92 0.44 -16.91
C MET A 105 -2.44 0.66 -16.84
N THR A 106 -3.25 -0.20 -17.48
CA THR A 106 -4.71 -0.06 -17.47
C THR A 106 -5.26 -0.35 -16.08
N PHE A 107 -6.03 0.59 -15.51
CA PHE A 107 -6.63 0.45 -14.20
C PHE A 107 -8.13 0.74 -14.23
N ARG A 108 -8.95 -0.19 -13.74
CA ARG A 108 -10.40 -0.05 -13.61
C ARG A 108 -10.84 -0.57 -12.24
N LYS A 109 -11.26 0.33 -11.35
CA LYS A 109 -11.68 -0.01 -9.97
C LYS A 109 -12.73 -1.12 -9.92
N GLY A 110 -13.70 -1.09 -10.83
CA GLY A 110 -14.77 -2.08 -10.90
C GLY A 110 -14.34 -3.52 -11.23
N HIS A 111 -13.10 -3.75 -11.67
CA HIS A 111 -12.58 -5.09 -11.94
C HIS A 111 -11.95 -5.75 -10.69
N PHE A 112 -11.86 -5.02 -9.57
CA PHE A 112 -11.24 -5.49 -8.35
C PHE A 112 -12.30 -5.96 -7.35
N LEU A 113 -12.16 -7.20 -6.90
CA LEU A 113 -12.94 -7.76 -5.81
C LEU A 113 -12.31 -7.36 -4.47
N SER A 114 -13.14 -6.87 -3.55
CA SER A 114 -12.70 -6.59 -2.18
C SER A 114 -12.48 -7.90 -1.43
N LEU A 115 -11.28 -8.07 -0.86
CA LEU A 115 -10.95 -9.25 -0.07
C LEU A 115 -11.14 -9.00 1.41
N ASN A 116 -10.50 -7.95 1.95
CA ASN A 116 -10.53 -7.66 3.38
C ASN A 116 -10.16 -6.20 3.70
N THR A 117 -10.56 -5.72 4.88
CA THR A 117 -10.07 -4.48 5.47
C THR A 117 -9.02 -4.82 6.52
N LEU A 118 -7.77 -4.40 6.28
CA LEU A 118 -6.63 -4.65 7.13
C LEU A 118 -6.42 -3.48 8.11
N HIS A 119 -6.15 -3.82 9.36
CA HIS A 119 -5.89 -2.90 10.46
C HIS A 119 -4.66 -3.36 11.23
N ALA A 120 -3.92 -2.43 11.83
CA ALA A 120 -2.83 -2.78 12.73
C ALA A 120 -3.40 -3.39 14.03
N LEU A 121 -2.79 -4.46 14.52
CA LEU A 121 -3.10 -4.96 15.85
C LEU A 121 -2.53 -4.01 16.91
N SER A 122 -3.27 -3.81 18.00
CA SER A 122 -2.86 -2.91 19.09
C SER A 122 -1.46 -3.27 19.60
N GLY A 123 -0.50 -2.34 19.47
CA GLY A 123 0.91 -2.52 19.87
C GLY A 123 1.93 -2.54 18.73
N THR A 124 1.52 -2.57 17.45
CA THR A 124 2.43 -2.44 16.28
C THR A 124 2.44 -1.04 15.66
N THR A 125 1.71 -0.10 16.25
CA THR A 125 1.73 1.31 15.87
C THR A 125 3.13 1.89 16.08
N GLY A 126 3.68 2.55 15.05
CA GLY A 126 5.05 3.05 15.08
C GLY A 126 5.35 3.97 16.29
N PRO A 127 6.62 4.10 16.70
CA PRO A 127 6.98 4.89 17.87
C PRO A 127 6.49 6.34 17.71
N LYS A 128 5.80 6.86 18.73
CA LYS A 128 5.45 8.28 18.84
C LYS A 128 6.74 9.10 18.84
N ARG A 129 7.19 9.58 17.68
CA ARG A 129 8.16 10.66 17.63
C ARG A 129 7.44 11.92 18.10
N ARG A 130 7.63 12.27 19.37
CA ARG A 130 7.36 13.63 19.86
C ARG A 130 8.36 14.59 19.18
N PRO A 131 7.93 15.84 18.90
CA PRO A 131 8.78 16.85 18.29
C PRO A 131 10.05 17.13 19.09
#